data_AF-A0A8T3RP59-F1
#
_entry.id   AF-A0A8T3RP59-F1
#
_cell.length_a   1.000
_cell.length_b   1.000
_cell.length_c   1.000
_cell.angle_alpha   90.00
_cell.angle_beta   90.00
_cell.angle_gamma   90.00
#
_symmetry.space_group_name_H-M   'P 1'
#
loop_
_entity.id
_entity.type
_entity.pdbx_description
1 polymer ?
#
loop_
_entity_poly.entity_id
_entity_poly.type
_entity_poly.pdbx_seq_one_letter_code
_entity_poly.pdbx_strand_id
1 'polypeptide(L)' 'ELQARTEQEVVCVFVPTTPNPTSGFIIYAPKEDLRDLDMTVDEALKMIISLGVVVPRWHAVDLPPALAPRKAGS' A
#
# COMPACT_ATOMS: atom_id res chain seq x y z
N GLU A 1 16.45 -18.70 -1.71
CA GLU A 1 16.17 -18.94 -3.15
C GLU A 1 16.02 -17.62 -3.91
N LEU A 2 14.91 -16.88 -3.78
CA LEU A 2 14.66 -15.65 -4.53
C LEU A 2 15.75 -14.57 -4.34
N GLN A 3 16.05 -14.20 -3.09
CA GLN A 3 17.10 -13.24 -2.75
C GLN A 3 18.52 -13.65 -3.19
N ALA A 4 18.73 -14.95 -3.46
CA ALA A 4 20.01 -15.47 -3.93
C ALA A 4 20.10 -15.50 -5.48
N ARG A 5 18.98 -15.26 -6.17
CA ARG A 5 18.86 -15.25 -7.64
C ARG A 5 18.52 -13.87 -8.19
N THR A 6 18.21 -12.92 -7.32
CA THR A 6 18.04 -11.50 -7.65
C THR A 6 19.25 -10.72 -7.16
N GLU A 7 19.80 -9.83 -7.99
CA GLU A 7 20.89 -8.93 -7.59
C GLU A 7 20.42 -7.83 -6.62
N GLN A 8 19.12 -7.75 -6.36
CA GLN A 8 18.45 -6.72 -5.57
C GLN A 8 17.80 -7.32 -4.29
N GLU A 9 17.68 -6.48 -3.25
CA GLU A 9 16.88 -6.78 -2.05
C GLU A 9 15.39 -6.81 -2.45
N VAL A 10 14.76 -7.99 -2.36
CA VAL A 10 13.35 -8.17 -2.69
C VAL A 10 12.52 -8.35 -1.43
N VAL A 11 11.33 -7.75 -1.43
CA VAL A 11 10.34 -7.83 -0.34
C VAL A 11 9.15 -8.64 -0.82
N CYS A 12 8.68 -9.55 0.04
CA CYS A 12 7.44 -10.30 -0.17
C CYS A 12 6.25 -9.41 0.22
N VAL A 13 5.39 -9.09 -0.74
CA VAL A 13 4.24 -8.21 -0.57
C VAL A 13 2.96 -9.02 -0.77
N PHE A 14 2.05 -8.96 0.20
CA PHE A 14 0.71 -9.47 0.06
C PHE A 14 -0.22 -8.39 -0.51
N VAL A 15 -0.87 -8.71 -1.62
CA VAL A 15 -1.84 -7.83 -2.29
C VAL A 15 -3.25 -8.40 -2.07
N PRO A 16 -4.00 -7.87 -1.09
CA PRO A 16 -5.35 -8.33 -0.80
C PRO A 16 -6.34 -7.88 -1.87
N THR A 17 -7.41 -8.64 -2.01
CA THR A 17 -8.61 -8.22 -2.75
C THR A 17 -9.53 -7.40 -1.85
N THR A 18 -10.06 -6.29 -2.34
CA THR A 18 -11.09 -5.54 -1.63
C THR A 18 -12.48 -6.12 -1.91
N PRO A 19 -13.42 -6.16 -0.94
CA PRO A 19 -13.31 -5.73 0.46
C PRO A 19 -12.81 -6.84 1.43
N ASN A 20 -12.62 -8.08 0.96
CA ASN A 20 -12.25 -9.21 1.81
C ASN A 20 -10.71 -9.40 1.84
N PRO A 21 -10.02 -8.99 2.93
CA PRO A 21 -8.56 -9.00 2.99
C PRO A 21 -7.96 -10.40 3.19
N THR A 22 -8.79 -11.44 3.23
CA THR A 22 -8.35 -12.84 3.40
C THR A 22 -7.84 -13.45 2.10
N SER A 23 -8.34 -12.99 0.95
CA SER A 23 -7.91 -13.42 -0.38
C SER A 23 -7.01 -12.38 -1.03
N GLY A 24 -6.12 -12.84 -1.90
CA GLY A 24 -5.14 -11.99 -2.55
C GLY A 24 -4.07 -12.82 -3.27
N PHE A 25 -3.02 -12.15 -3.68
CA PHE A 25 -1.84 -12.78 -4.25
C PHE A 25 -0.57 -12.25 -3.58
N ILE A 26 0.50 -13.03 -3.67
CA ILE A 26 1.83 -12.64 -3.20
C ILE A 26 2.66 -12.20 -4.39
N ILE A 27 3.33 -11.06 -4.29
CA ILE A 27 4.34 -10.61 -5.24
C ILE A 27 5.67 -10.43 -4.52
N TYR A 28 6.76 -10.53 -5.28
CA TYR A 28 8.09 -10.12 -4.82
C TYR A 28 8.48 -8.87 -5.60
N ALA A 29 8.77 -7.78 -4.88
CA ALA A 29 9.13 -6.50 -5.48
C ALA A 29 10.50 -6.04 -4.97
N PRO A 30 11.33 -5.40 -5.81
CA PRO A 30 12.54 -4.72 -5.35
C PRO A 30 12.19 -3.69 -4.28
N LYS A 31 12.97 -3.65 -3.21
CA LYS A 31 12.75 -2.71 -2.10
C LYS A 31 12.81 -1.24 -2.55
N GLU A 32 13.60 -0.94 -3.57
CA GLU A 32 13.72 0.40 -4.16
C GLU A 32 12.42 0.89 -4.83
N ASP A 33 11.54 -0.02 -5.24
CA ASP A 33 10.24 0.30 -5.83
C ASP A 33 9.12 0.45 -4.77
N LEU A 34 9.43 0.22 -3.50
CA LEU A 34 8.47 0.27 -2.40
C LEU A 34 8.61 1.57 -1.61
N ARG A 35 7.47 2.12 -1.18
CA ARG A 35 7.41 3.26 -0.27
C ARG A 35 6.59 2.90 0.95
N ASP A 36 7.22 2.98 2.10
CA ASP A 36 6.55 2.76 3.37
C ASP A 36 5.50 3.85 3.63
N LEU A 37 4.36 3.40 4.16
CA LEU A 37 3.24 4.27 4.49
C LEU A 37 3.21 4.45 6.01
N ASP A 38 3.04 5.69 6.46
CA ASP A 38 2.95 6.05 7.87
C ASP A 38 1.57 5.66 8.43
N MET A 39 1.38 4.35 8.64
CA MET A 39 0.17 3.78 9.22
C MET A 39 0.44 2.44 9.89
N THR A 40 -0.47 2.06 10.77
CA THR A 40 -0.53 0.70 11.32
C THR A 40 -1.17 -0.28 10.34
N VAL A 41 -0.87 -1.58 10.52
CA VAL A 41 -1.51 -2.66 9.74
C VAL A 41 -3.03 -2.64 9.91
N ASP A 42 -3.53 -2.38 11.12
CA ASP A 42 -4.96 -2.25 11.42
C ASP A 42 -5.62 -1.12 10.62
N GLU A 43 -4.94 0.01 10.46
CA GLU A 43 -5.41 1.13 9.65
C GLU A 43 -5.44 0.79 8.16
N ALA A 44 -4.42 0.08 7.65
CA ALA A 44 -4.39 -0.42 6.28
C ALA A 44 -5.59 -1.33 6.01
N LEU A 45 -5.85 -2.28 6.91
CA LEU A 45 -6.95 -3.24 6.79
C LEU A 45 -8.31 -2.53 6.81
N LYS A 46 -8.52 -1.55 7.70
CA LYS A 46 -9.74 -0.72 7.72
C LYS A 46 -9.94 0.01 6.41
N MET A 47 -8.88 0.54 5.81
CA MET A 47 -8.94 1.20 4.51
C MET A 47 -9.36 0.24 3.40
N ILE A 48 -8.75 -0.95 3.32
CA ILE A 48 -9.05 -1.98 2.32
C ILE A 48 -10.51 -2.45 2.43
N ILE A 49 -10.96 -2.78 3.65
CA ILE A 49 -12.32 -3.30 3.90
C ILE A 49 -13.38 -2.24 3.59
N SER A 50 -13.09 -0.98 3.93
CA SER A 50 -14.02 0.14 3.72
C SER A 50 -14.01 0.69 2.29
N LEU A 51 -13.26 0.08 1.37
CA LEU A 51 -13.08 0.58 0.00
C LEU A 51 -12.58 2.04 -0.04
N GLY A 52 -11.73 2.42 0.92
CA GLY A 52 -11.18 3.77 1.01
C GLY A 52 -12.09 4.81 1.64
N VAL A 53 -13.21 4.42 2.27
CA VAL A 53 -14.06 5.34 3.06
C VAL A 53 -13.38 5.70 4.38
N VAL A 54 -12.67 4.75 4.99
CA VAL A 54 -11.85 4.97 6.18
C VAL A 54 -10.41 5.12 5.75
N VAL A 55 -9.89 6.33 5.85
CA VAL A 55 -8.56 6.70 5.40
C VAL A 55 -7.74 7.11 6.63
N PRO A 56 -6.61 6.44 6.93
CA PRO A 56 -5.76 6.85 8.05
C PRO A 56 -5.29 8.29 7.89
N ARG A 57 -4.88 8.93 8.99
CA ARG A 57 -4.34 10.29 8.93
C ARG A 57 -2.92 10.25 8.38
N TRP A 58 -2.80 10.20 7.06
CA TRP A 58 -1.52 10.44 6.39
C TRP A 58 -1.08 11.87 6.66
N HIS A 59 0.20 12.07 7.00
CA HIS A 59 0.85 13.34 6.69
C HIS A 59 0.84 13.51 5.17
N ALA A 60 -0.17 14.22 4.62
CA ALA A 60 -0.39 14.44 3.19
C ALA A 60 0.68 15.32 2.52
N VAL A 61 1.91 15.30 3.03
CA VAL A 61 2.96 16.27 2.68
C VAL A 61 3.72 15.85 1.41
N ASP A 62 3.71 14.57 1.02
CA ASP A 62 4.54 14.06 -0.09
C ASP A 62 3.78 13.21 -1.13
N LEU A 63 2.51 13.49 -1.40
CA LEU A 63 1.87 12.89 -2.58
C LEU A 63 2.37 13.60 -3.84
N PRO A 64 2.81 12.87 -4.89
CA PRO A 64 2.98 13.45 -6.21
C PRO A 64 1.68 14.18 -6.59
N PRO A 65 1.73 15.36 -7.22
CA PRO A 65 0.54 16.15 -7.54
C PRO A 65 -0.55 15.36 -8.28
N ALA A 66 -0.17 14.32 -9.02
CA ALA A 66 -1.06 13.42 -9.74
C ALA A 66 -1.94 12.53 -8.85
N LEU A 67 -1.53 12.25 -7.61
CA LEU A 67 -2.21 11.35 -6.66
C LEU A 67 -2.78 12.08 -5.45
N ALA A 68 -2.57 13.40 -5.35
CA ALA A 68 -3.18 14.20 -4.30
C ALA A 68 -4.72 14.07 -4.38
N PRO A 69 -5.42 13.86 -3.25
CA PRO A 69 -6.87 13.79 -3.24
C PRO A 69 -7.42 15.08 -3.86
N ARG A 70 -8.19 14.95 -4.95
CA ARG A 70 -8.89 16.10 -5.54
C ARG A 70 -9.78 16.67 -4.44
N LYS A 71 -9.59 17.95 -4.10
CA LYS A 71 -10.45 18.64 -3.14
C LYS A 71 -11.91 18.41 -3.56
N ALA A 72 -12.67 17.71 -2.73
CA ALA A 72 -14.08 17.50 -2.96
C ALA A 72 -14.81 18.83 -2.73
N GLY A 73 -15.41 19.37 -3.80
CA GLY A 73 -16.37 20.48 -3.71
C GLY A 73 -15.75 21.88 -3.74
N SER A 74 -15.99 22.58 -4.84
CA SER A 74 -16.42 23.98 -4.82
C SER A 74 -17.94 24.03 -4.73
#